data_AF-A0A1C5I6J9-F1
#
_entry.id   AF-A0A1C5I6J9-F1
#
_cell.length_a   1.000
_cell.length_b   1.000
_cell.length_c   1.000
_cell.angle_alpha   90.00
_cell.angle_beta   90.00
_cell.angle_gamma   90.00
#
_symmetry.space_group_name_H-M   'P 1'
#
loop_
_entity.id
_entity.type
_entity.pdbx_description
1 polymer ?
#
loop_
_entity_poly.entity_id
_entity_poly.type
_entity_poly.pdbx_seq_one_letter_code
_entity_poly.pdbx_strand_id
1 'polypeptide(L)'
;MSGGRRGRRPGGGDSREVIAAAARRQFAAQGYPRTSIRSVAAEAGVDPRLVQHFFGSKQELFVSVVELPFDPAEAFEGILGPGVEGLGERLAAFVIGTLTGPEVSVLTGMIRAATSEEQAAAMVRELVSTRLLGPLAARVSADRPELRASLLAAQVVGLQMARNVVGLPALVEADHDELVAALGPLFQHLLTGDLGTPAQAGDRPRAGYGEPASTDLGAKAPGRRGASTALATPAAPNPRTPTAGHP
;
A
#
# COMPACT_ATOMS: atom_id res chain seq x y z
N MET A 1 43.02 20.52 -42.90
CA MET A 1 41.67 21.10 -42.81
C MET A 1 40.85 20.21 -41.91
N SER A 2 40.30 20.81 -40.85
CA SER A 2 39.57 20.19 -39.75
C SER A 2 38.13 19.83 -40.16
N GLY A 3 37.53 18.83 -39.51
CA GLY A 3 36.10 18.57 -39.66
C GLY A 3 35.65 17.16 -39.29
N GLY A 4 35.98 16.71 -38.08
CA GLY A 4 35.44 15.46 -37.54
C GLY A 4 33.91 15.50 -37.52
N ARG A 5 33.29 14.51 -38.18
CA ARG A 5 31.87 14.18 -38.01
C ARG A 5 31.66 13.71 -36.57
N ARG A 6 31.42 14.65 -35.65
CA ARG A 6 30.84 14.36 -34.34
C ARG A 6 29.46 13.77 -34.58
N GLY A 7 29.36 12.46 -34.38
CA GLY A 7 28.09 11.74 -34.35
C GLY A 7 27.11 12.48 -33.45
N ARG A 8 25.97 12.81 -34.01
CA ARG A 8 24.83 13.42 -33.35
C ARG A 8 24.47 12.58 -32.12
N ARG A 9 24.72 13.12 -30.93
CA ARG A 9 24.27 12.52 -29.66
C ARG A 9 22.74 12.44 -29.69
N PRO A 10 22.13 11.24 -29.69
CA PRO A 10 20.68 11.13 -29.58
C PRO A 10 20.25 11.72 -28.24
N GLY A 11 19.27 12.63 -28.27
CA GLY A 11 18.82 13.40 -27.12
C GLY A 11 18.07 12.56 -26.09
N GLY A 12 17.93 13.09 -24.87
CA GLY A 12 17.44 12.40 -23.66
C GLY A 12 16.05 11.76 -23.70
N GLY A 13 15.30 11.86 -24.80
CA GLY A 13 14.09 11.03 -25.03
C GLY A 13 14.42 9.55 -25.17
N ASP A 14 15.51 9.23 -25.88
CA ASP A 14 16.02 7.85 -26.04
C ASP A 14 16.52 7.31 -24.69
N SER A 15 17.23 8.14 -23.91
CA SER A 15 17.74 7.72 -22.59
C SER A 15 16.63 7.38 -21.60
N ARG A 16 15.54 8.15 -21.53
CA ARG A 16 14.42 7.85 -20.62
C ARG A 16 13.78 6.51 -20.96
N GLU A 17 13.56 6.24 -22.24
CA GLU A 17 12.94 4.99 -22.70
C GLU A 17 13.86 3.78 -22.52
N VAL A 18 15.15 3.92 -22.84
CA VAL A 18 16.17 2.88 -22.61
C VAL A 18 16.28 2.53 -21.11
N ILE A 19 16.26 3.53 -20.23
CA ILE A 19 16.23 3.32 -18.77
C ILE A 19 14.96 2.59 -18.35
N ALA A 20 13.79 3.02 -18.84
CA ALA A 20 12.51 2.38 -18.50
C ALA A 20 12.46 0.91 -18.96
N ALA A 21 12.95 0.62 -20.16
CA ALA A 21 13.02 -0.74 -20.69
C ALA A 21 13.97 -1.63 -19.88
N ALA A 22 15.15 -1.13 -19.49
CA ALA A 22 16.07 -1.85 -18.62
C ALA A 22 15.46 -2.09 -17.23
N ALA A 23 14.79 -1.09 -16.66
CA ALA A 23 14.11 -1.21 -15.38
C ALA A 23 13.01 -2.28 -15.42
N ARG A 24 12.15 -2.29 -16.45
CA ARG A 24 11.11 -3.32 -16.65
C ARG A 24 11.70 -4.73 -16.63
N ARG A 25 12.75 -4.96 -17.43
CA ARG A 25 13.41 -6.27 -17.50
C ARG A 25 13.99 -6.71 -16.15
N GLN A 26 14.68 -5.82 -15.44
CA GLN A 26 15.23 -6.17 -14.12
C GLN A 26 14.13 -6.42 -13.09
N PHE A 27 13.10 -5.57 -13.02
CA PHE A 27 12.02 -5.78 -12.07
C PHE A 27 11.26 -7.08 -12.35
N ALA A 28 11.04 -7.44 -13.60
CA ALA A 28 10.43 -8.72 -13.97
C ALA A 28 11.35 -9.93 -13.65
N ALA A 29 12.64 -9.85 -13.97
CA ALA A 29 13.56 -10.99 -13.85
C ALA A 29 13.99 -11.29 -12.40
N GLN A 30 14.20 -10.26 -11.59
CA GLN A 30 14.76 -10.41 -10.24
C GLN A 30 13.90 -9.82 -9.12
N GLY A 31 12.82 -9.14 -9.47
CA GLY A 31 11.86 -8.57 -8.53
C GLY A 31 12.26 -7.19 -8.00
N TYR A 32 11.31 -6.56 -7.32
CA TYR A 32 11.48 -5.26 -6.69
C TYR A 32 12.65 -5.22 -5.67
N PRO A 33 12.82 -6.17 -4.73
CA PRO A 33 13.87 -6.06 -3.72
C PRO A 33 15.29 -6.07 -4.28
N ARG A 34 15.56 -6.91 -5.29
CA ARG A 34 16.93 -7.15 -5.82
C ARG A 34 17.38 -6.15 -6.89
N THR A 35 16.47 -5.34 -7.41
CA THR A 35 16.80 -4.32 -8.43
C THR A 35 17.34 -3.05 -7.79
N SER A 36 18.35 -2.42 -8.40
CA SER A 36 18.96 -1.17 -7.90
C SER A 36 19.08 -0.13 -9.01
N ILE A 37 19.13 1.15 -8.66
CA ILE A 37 19.36 2.23 -9.64
C ILE A 37 20.67 2.03 -10.39
N ARG A 38 21.73 1.57 -9.70
CA ARG A 38 23.04 1.31 -10.33
C ARG A 38 22.99 0.16 -11.33
N SER A 39 22.31 -0.94 -10.99
CA SER A 39 22.18 -2.08 -11.91
C SER A 39 21.35 -1.71 -13.13
N VAL A 40 20.27 -0.95 -12.97
CA VAL A 40 19.46 -0.44 -14.09
C VAL A 40 20.28 0.49 -14.98
N ALA A 41 21.02 1.43 -14.39
CA ALA A 41 21.88 2.35 -15.14
C ALA A 41 22.96 1.62 -15.94
N ALA A 42 23.59 0.60 -15.34
CA ALA A 42 24.59 -0.23 -15.99
C ALA A 42 24.01 -0.99 -17.19
N GLU A 43 22.83 -1.59 -17.05
CA GLU A 43 22.16 -2.28 -18.18
C GLU A 43 21.73 -1.29 -19.27
N ALA A 44 21.25 -0.11 -18.90
CA ALA A 44 20.86 0.95 -19.83
C ALA A 44 22.07 1.66 -20.48
N GLY A 45 23.30 1.39 -20.04
CA GLY A 45 24.51 2.05 -20.55
C GLY A 45 24.60 3.55 -20.22
N VAL A 46 23.99 3.98 -19.11
CA VAL A 46 23.93 5.39 -18.69
C VAL A 46 24.55 5.62 -17.31
N ASP A 47 24.80 6.89 -16.97
CA ASP A 47 25.20 7.29 -15.62
C ASP A 47 24.01 7.13 -14.63
N PRO A 48 24.20 6.53 -13.43
CA PRO A 48 23.14 6.43 -12.42
C PRO A 48 22.47 7.76 -12.03
N ARG A 49 23.19 8.88 -12.11
CA ARG A 49 22.63 10.23 -11.89
C ARG A 49 21.58 10.58 -12.93
N LEU A 50 21.70 10.07 -14.15
CA LEU A 50 20.72 10.28 -15.21
C LEU A 50 19.41 9.53 -14.92
N VAL A 51 19.49 8.34 -14.33
CA VAL A 51 18.31 7.60 -13.86
C VAL A 51 17.58 8.40 -12.77
N GLN A 52 18.32 8.89 -11.76
CA GLN A 52 17.74 9.71 -10.70
C GLN A 52 17.15 11.02 -11.22
N HIS A 53 17.77 11.61 -12.23
CA HIS A 53 17.25 12.82 -12.87
C HIS A 53 15.90 12.59 -13.56
N PHE A 54 15.72 11.45 -14.23
CA PHE A 54 14.47 11.17 -14.96
C PHE A 54 13.37 10.54 -14.12
N PHE A 55 13.72 9.73 -13.13
CA PHE A 55 12.79 8.87 -12.40
C PHE A 55 12.84 9.03 -10.88
N GLY A 56 13.75 9.85 -10.34
CA GLY A 56 13.89 10.04 -8.90
C GLY A 56 14.42 8.80 -8.19
N SER A 57 13.66 8.30 -7.22
CA SER A 57 14.00 7.14 -6.41
C SER A 57 13.79 5.79 -7.13
N LYS A 58 14.25 4.69 -6.51
CA LYS A 58 13.94 3.32 -6.97
C LYS A 58 12.43 3.04 -6.93
N GLN A 59 11.76 3.56 -5.91
CA GLN A 59 10.33 3.44 -5.66
C GLN A 59 9.56 4.10 -6.79
N GLU A 60 9.94 5.34 -7.12
CA GLU A 60 9.34 6.08 -8.21
C GLU A 60 9.61 5.43 -9.57
N LEU A 61 10.87 5.03 -9.81
CA LEU A 61 11.22 4.28 -11.01
C LEU A 61 10.36 3.02 -11.14
N PHE A 62 10.23 2.22 -10.08
CA PHE A 62 9.42 1.00 -10.09
C PHE A 62 7.97 1.29 -10.47
N VAL A 63 7.30 2.21 -9.78
CA VAL A 63 5.89 2.52 -10.05
C VAL A 63 5.69 3.14 -11.44
N SER A 64 6.69 3.87 -11.95
CA SER A 64 6.61 4.49 -13.28
C SER A 64 6.74 3.51 -14.45
N VAL A 65 7.35 2.34 -14.22
CA VAL A 65 7.65 1.37 -15.29
C VAL A 65 6.90 0.07 -15.14
N VAL A 66 6.32 -0.19 -13.97
CA VAL A 66 5.54 -1.39 -13.70
C VAL A 66 4.27 -1.40 -14.54
N GLU A 67 4.03 -2.54 -15.18
CA GLU A 67 2.81 -2.79 -15.93
C GLU A 67 1.85 -3.60 -15.05
N LEU A 68 0.56 -3.32 -15.19
CA LEU A 68 -0.45 -4.09 -14.48
C LEU A 68 -0.43 -5.54 -15.01
N PRO A 69 -0.71 -6.52 -14.13
CA PRO A 69 -0.69 -7.93 -14.52
C PRO A 69 -1.86 -8.35 -15.41
N PHE A 70 -2.74 -7.42 -15.72
CA PHE A 70 -3.93 -7.61 -16.54
C PHE A 70 -4.20 -6.31 -17.32
N ASP A 71 -4.89 -6.43 -18.44
CA ASP A 71 -5.46 -5.28 -19.12
C ASP A 71 -6.73 -4.83 -18.39
N PRO A 72 -6.83 -3.57 -17.91
CA PRO A 72 -8.00 -3.11 -17.18
C PRO A 72 -9.29 -3.15 -18.00
N ALA A 73 -9.24 -2.90 -19.31
CA ALA A 73 -10.42 -2.90 -20.15
C ALA A 73 -10.97 -4.33 -20.31
N GLU A 74 -10.09 -5.30 -20.60
CA GLU A 74 -10.48 -6.71 -20.69
C GLU A 74 -11.01 -7.24 -19.35
N ALA A 75 -10.33 -6.92 -18.25
CA ALA A 75 -10.77 -7.30 -16.90
C ALA A 75 -12.15 -6.73 -16.59
N PHE A 76 -12.40 -5.44 -16.90
CA PHE A 76 -13.71 -4.83 -16.66
C PHE A 76 -14.81 -5.39 -17.53
N GLU A 77 -14.55 -5.66 -18.81
CA GLU A 77 -15.56 -6.28 -19.67
C GLU A 77 -15.92 -7.69 -19.17
N GLY A 78 -14.94 -8.50 -18.74
CA GLY A 78 -15.22 -9.81 -18.15
C GLY A 78 -16.01 -9.73 -16.83
N ILE A 79 -15.70 -8.75 -15.98
CA ILE A 79 -16.33 -8.58 -14.67
C ILE A 79 -17.73 -7.95 -14.79
N LEU A 80 -17.90 -6.93 -15.63
CA LEU A 80 -19.14 -6.14 -15.78
C LEU A 80 -20.10 -6.69 -16.84
N GLY A 81 -19.59 -7.36 -17.87
CA GLY A 81 -20.39 -7.84 -19.02
C GLY A 81 -21.64 -8.63 -18.63
N PRO A 82 -21.57 -9.56 -17.65
CA PRO A 82 -22.75 -10.31 -17.18
C PRO A 82 -23.79 -9.48 -16.41
N GLY A 83 -23.54 -8.20 -16.10
CA GLY A 83 -24.44 -7.34 -15.34
C GLY A 83 -24.03 -7.14 -13.88
N VAL A 84 -24.81 -6.37 -13.11
CA VAL A 84 -24.45 -5.99 -11.73
C VAL A 84 -24.75 -7.07 -10.68
N GLU A 85 -25.59 -8.05 -11.02
CA GLU A 85 -25.86 -9.21 -10.16
C GLU A 85 -24.63 -10.13 -10.11
N GLY A 86 -24.23 -10.54 -8.90
CA GLY A 86 -23.03 -11.35 -8.67
C GLY A 86 -21.70 -10.65 -9.00
N LEU A 87 -21.72 -9.34 -9.23
CA LEU A 87 -20.54 -8.55 -9.58
C LEU A 87 -19.47 -8.60 -8.48
N GLY A 88 -19.89 -8.52 -7.22
CA GLY A 88 -18.98 -8.58 -6.08
C GLY A 88 -18.22 -9.92 -6.02
N GLU A 89 -18.89 -11.03 -6.31
CA GLU A 89 -18.29 -12.36 -6.35
C GLU A 89 -17.28 -12.48 -7.50
N ARG A 90 -17.62 -12.02 -8.70
CA ARG A 90 -16.68 -12.01 -9.84
C ARG A 90 -15.47 -11.11 -9.58
N LEU A 91 -15.68 -9.95 -8.97
CA LEU A 91 -14.58 -9.07 -8.57
C LEU A 91 -13.72 -9.74 -7.49
N ALA A 92 -14.32 -10.42 -6.51
CA ALA A 92 -13.59 -11.15 -5.49
C ALA A 92 -12.74 -12.26 -6.11
N ALA A 93 -13.30 -13.07 -7.01
CA ALA A 93 -12.56 -14.12 -7.71
C ALA A 93 -11.39 -13.55 -8.51
N PHE A 94 -11.61 -12.46 -9.25
CA PHE A 94 -10.53 -11.78 -9.98
C PHE A 94 -9.42 -11.27 -9.05
N VAL A 95 -9.78 -10.61 -7.95
CA VAL A 95 -8.82 -10.11 -6.97
C VAL A 95 -8.05 -11.26 -6.35
N ILE A 96 -8.72 -12.28 -5.81
CA ILE A 96 -8.06 -13.42 -5.16
C ILE A 96 -7.15 -14.15 -6.14
N GLY A 97 -7.59 -14.40 -7.38
CA GLY A 97 -6.76 -14.98 -8.42
C GLY A 97 -5.50 -14.16 -8.68
N THR A 98 -5.61 -12.83 -8.73
CA THR A 98 -4.44 -11.94 -8.93
C THR A 98 -3.52 -11.91 -7.70
N LEU A 99 -4.08 -11.94 -6.49
CA LEU A 99 -3.31 -11.90 -5.24
C LEU A 99 -2.65 -13.25 -4.87
N THR A 100 -3.05 -14.34 -5.51
CA THR A 100 -2.49 -15.68 -5.31
C THR A 100 -1.73 -16.21 -6.53
N GLY A 101 -1.86 -15.53 -7.67
CA GLY A 101 -1.15 -15.82 -8.91
C GLY A 101 0.32 -15.36 -8.94
N PRO A 102 1.01 -15.63 -10.05
CA PRO A 102 2.43 -15.31 -10.22
C PRO A 102 2.74 -13.80 -10.12
N GLU A 103 1.75 -12.94 -10.29
CA GLU A 103 1.88 -11.49 -10.34
C GLU A 103 1.82 -10.81 -8.97
N VAL A 104 1.55 -11.58 -7.90
CA VAL A 104 1.51 -11.09 -6.50
C VAL A 104 2.77 -10.30 -6.11
N SER A 105 3.91 -10.64 -6.70
CA SER A 105 5.20 -9.97 -6.44
C SER A 105 5.21 -8.51 -6.92
N VAL A 106 4.53 -8.22 -8.03
CA VAL A 106 4.40 -6.89 -8.61
C VAL A 106 3.51 -6.01 -7.73
N LEU A 107 2.34 -6.52 -7.36
CA LEU A 107 1.40 -5.82 -6.47
C LEU A 107 2.03 -5.53 -5.09
N THR A 108 2.74 -6.51 -4.54
CA THR A 108 3.50 -6.36 -3.29
C THR A 108 4.59 -5.29 -3.43
N GLY A 109 5.28 -5.23 -4.57
CA GLY A 109 6.25 -4.18 -4.88
C GLY A 109 5.63 -2.79 -4.87
N MET A 110 4.44 -2.63 -5.45
CA MET A 110 3.75 -1.34 -5.52
C MET A 110 3.35 -0.84 -4.12
N ILE A 111 2.82 -1.72 -3.28
CA ILE A 111 2.46 -1.39 -1.89
C ILE A 111 3.72 -1.02 -1.10
N ARG A 112 4.82 -1.78 -1.24
CA ARG A 112 6.08 -1.46 -0.57
C ARG A 112 6.62 -0.09 -1.02
N ALA A 113 6.54 0.23 -2.30
CA ALA A 113 6.94 1.54 -2.81
C ALA A 113 6.07 2.66 -2.23
N ALA A 114 4.74 2.51 -2.27
CA ALA A 114 3.79 3.50 -1.75
C ALA A 114 3.90 3.72 -0.23
N THR A 115 4.18 2.68 0.55
CA THR A 115 4.35 2.82 2.01
C THR A 115 5.68 3.46 2.42
N SER A 116 6.65 3.52 1.50
CA SER A 116 8.00 4.01 1.80
C SER A 116 8.30 5.40 1.24
N GLU A 117 7.54 5.87 0.25
CA GLU A 117 7.82 7.10 -0.49
C GLU A 117 6.51 7.81 -0.89
N GLU A 118 6.41 9.12 -0.58
CA GLU A 118 5.17 9.88 -0.78
C GLU A 118 4.84 10.06 -2.27
N GLN A 119 5.87 10.32 -3.09
CA GLN A 119 5.69 10.46 -4.53
C GLN A 119 5.28 9.15 -5.19
N ALA A 120 5.83 8.01 -4.74
CA ALA A 120 5.39 6.70 -5.19
C ALA A 120 3.95 6.40 -4.76
N ALA A 121 3.57 6.80 -3.54
CA ALA A 121 2.19 6.69 -3.05
C ALA A 121 1.22 7.49 -3.93
N ALA A 122 1.62 8.69 -4.37
CA ALA A 122 0.82 9.51 -5.28
C ALA A 122 0.58 8.83 -6.63
N MET A 123 1.62 8.23 -7.22
CA MET A 123 1.49 7.51 -8.48
C MET A 123 0.63 6.25 -8.35
N VAL A 124 0.78 5.48 -7.27
CA VAL A 124 -0.09 4.30 -7.01
C VAL A 124 -1.54 4.74 -6.80
N ARG A 125 -1.77 5.82 -6.05
CA ARG A 125 -3.11 6.39 -5.86
C ARG A 125 -3.74 6.77 -7.20
N GLU A 126 -3.01 7.46 -8.07
CA GLU A 126 -3.49 7.82 -9.42
C GLU A 126 -3.83 6.59 -10.26
N LEU A 127 -2.96 5.57 -10.25
CA LEU A 127 -3.21 4.30 -10.95
C LEU A 127 -4.51 3.65 -10.47
N VAL A 128 -4.69 3.56 -9.15
CA VAL A 128 -5.87 2.92 -8.55
C VAL A 128 -7.14 3.74 -8.78
N SER A 129 -7.11 5.05 -8.54
CA SER A 129 -8.28 5.92 -8.65
C SER A 129 -8.72 6.13 -10.09
N THR A 130 -7.77 6.30 -11.00
CA THR A 130 -8.08 6.80 -12.35
C THR A 130 -8.13 5.69 -13.38
N ARG A 131 -7.37 4.58 -13.18
CA ARG A 131 -7.28 3.50 -14.18
C ARG A 131 -7.92 2.19 -13.74
N LEU A 132 -8.07 1.98 -12.43
CA LEU A 132 -8.59 0.72 -11.89
C LEU A 132 -10.00 0.87 -11.31
N LEU A 133 -10.11 1.27 -10.04
CA LEU A 133 -11.36 1.17 -9.30
C LEU A 133 -12.32 2.33 -9.56
N GLY A 134 -11.82 3.52 -9.93
CA GLY A 134 -12.70 4.65 -10.28
C GLY A 134 -13.57 4.38 -11.51
N PRO A 135 -13.00 3.96 -12.67
CA PRO A 135 -13.79 3.61 -13.84
C PRO A 135 -14.82 2.50 -13.58
N LEU A 136 -14.44 1.48 -12.79
CA LEU A 136 -15.35 0.41 -12.38
C LEU A 136 -16.51 0.98 -11.54
N ALA A 137 -16.21 1.74 -10.50
CA ALA A 137 -17.22 2.33 -9.62
C ALA A 137 -18.14 3.30 -10.36
N ALA A 138 -17.61 4.12 -11.26
CA ALA A 138 -18.39 5.07 -12.07
C ALA A 138 -19.37 4.38 -13.03
N ARG A 139 -19.06 3.16 -13.51
CA ARG A 139 -19.96 2.39 -14.39
C ARG A 139 -21.11 1.70 -13.63
N VAL A 140 -20.96 1.49 -12.32
CA VAL A 140 -21.85 0.61 -11.54
C VAL A 140 -22.60 1.35 -10.44
N SER A 141 -22.02 2.41 -9.90
CA SER A 141 -22.53 3.11 -8.73
C SER A 141 -23.34 4.34 -9.14
N ALA A 142 -24.56 4.46 -8.62
CA ALA A 142 -25.38 5.66 -8.82
C ALA A 142 -24.96 6.83 -7.89
N ASP A 143 -24.29 6.54 -6.77
CA ASP A 143 -23.85 7.54 -5.79
C ASP A 143 -22.40 7.31 -5.33
N ARG A 144 -21.69 8.42 -5.11
CA ARG A 144 -20.35 8.48 -4.49
C ARG A 144 -19.33 7.48 -5.08
N PRO A 145 -19.13 7.43 -6.41
CA PRO A 145 -18.25 6.45 -7.03
C PRO A 145 -16.80 6.51 -6.52
N GLU A 146 -16.28 7.70 -6.20
CA GLU A 146 -14.92 7.87 -5.67
C GLU A 146 -14.76 7.27 -4.27
N LEU A 147 -15.76 7.43 -3.40
CA LEU A 147 -15.74 6.85 -2.06
C LEU A 147 -15.83 5.32 -2.14
N ARG A 148 -16.72 4.79 -2.98
CA ARG A 148 -16.86 3.34 -3.21
C ARG A 148 -15.58 2.73 -3.74
N ALA A 149 -14.96 3.35 -4.75
CA ALA A 149 -13.67 2.94 -5.27
C ALA A 149 -12.58 2.95 -4.18
N SER A 150 -12.56 3.98 -3.32
CA SER A 150 -11.60 4.08 -2.23
C SER A 150 -11.80 3.00 -1.15
N LEU A 151 -13.05 2.69 -0.80
CA LEU A 151 -13.37 1.62 0.15
C LEU A 151 -12.99 0.25 -0.41
N LEU A 152 -13.29 -0.02 -1.68
CA LEU A 152 -12.84 -1.24 -2.37
C LEU A 152 -11.31 -1.32 -2.40
N ALA A 153 -10.63 -0.23 -2.73
CA ALA A 153 -9.18 -0.16 -2.73
C ALA A 153 -8.61 -0.52 -1.35
N ALA A 154 -9.21 0.03 -0.29
CA ALA A 154 -8.81 -0.26 1.08
C ALA A 154 -8.98 -1.74 1.44
N GLN A 155 -10.07 -2.39 0.99
CA GLN A 155 -10.25 -3.83 1.20
C GLN A 155 -9.20 -4.66 0.46
N VAL A 156 -8.95 -4.35 -0.82
CA VAL A 156 -7.96 -5.08 -1.64
C VAL A 156 -6.55 -4.90 -1.08
N VAL A 157 -6.15 -3.68 -0.73
CA VAL A 157 -4.83 -3.38 -0.16
C VAL A 157 -4.68 -4.01 1.23
N GLY A 158 -5.72 -3.94 2.08
CA GLY A 158 -5.73 -4.55 3.40
C GLY A 158 -5.58 -6.07 3.32
N LEU A 159 -6.30 -6.71 2.41
CA LEU A 159 -6.18 -8.14 2.15
C LEU A 159 -4.79 -8.52 1.64
N GLN A 160 -4.26 -7.77 0.67
CA GLN A 160 -2.91 -8.00 0.15
C GLN A 160 -1.86 -7.86 1.26
N MET A 161 -2.00 -6.87 2.14
CA MET A 161 -1.10 -6.68 3.27
C MET A 161 -1.20 -7.84 4.26
N ALA A 162 -2.41 -8.17 4.70
CA ALA A 162 -2.65 -9.20 5.70
C ALA A 162 -2.23 -10.60 5.21
N ARG A 163 -2.55 -10.95 3.96
CA ARG A 163 -2.23 -12.25 3.37
C ARG A 163 -0.78 -12.35 2.91
N ASN A 164 -0.31 -11.42 2.09
CA ASN A 164 0.93 -11.59 1.31
C ASN A 164 2.14 -10.87 1.89
N VAL A 165 1.95 -9.93 2.83
CA VAL A 165 3.05 -9.20 3.48
C VAL A 165 3.23 -9.62 4.93
N VAL A 166 2.15 -9.56 5.71
CA VAL A 166 2.14 -9.98 7.12
C VAL A 166 2.11 -11.51 7.21
N GLY A 167 1.38 -12.19 6.32
CA GLY A 167 1.30 -13.65 6.30
C GLY A 167 0.41 -14.21 7.39
N LEU A 168 -0.78 -13.64 7.61
CA LEU A 168 -1.72 -14.17 8.61
C LEU A 168 -2.12 -15.61 8.24
N PRO A 169 -1.86 -16.62 9.11
CA PRO A 169 -2.00 -18.03 8.75
C PRO A 169 -3.37 -18.39 8.18
N ALA A 170 -4.45 -17.97 8.85
CA ALA A 170 -5.82 -18.24 8.40
C ALA A 170 -6.12 -17.66 7.01
N LEU A 171 -5.52 -16.52 6.65
CA LEU A 171 -5.68 -15.98 5.31
C LEU A 171 -4.83 -16.76 4.31
N VAL A 172 -3.57 -17.07 4.64
CA VAL A 172 -2.68 -17.81 3.74
C VAL A 172 -3.20 -19.21 3.41
N GLU A 173 -3.78 -19.88 4.41
CA GLU A 173 -4.30 -21.25 4.32
C GLU A 173 -5.70 -21.34 3.71
N ALA A 174 -6.53 -20.29 3.85
CA ALA A 174 -7.87 -20.27 3.27
C ALA A 174 -7.84 -20.52 1.77
N ASP A 175 -8.75 -21.37 1.32
CA ASP A 175 -8.86 -21.70 -0.09
C ASP A 175 -9.46 -20.54 -0.90
N HIS A 176 -9.32 -20.64 -2.22
CA HIS A 176 -9.78 -19.59 -3.12
C HIS A 176 -11.28 -19.32 -2.97
N ASP A 177 -12.10 -20.37 -2.89
CA ASP A 177 -13.55 -20.29 -2.96
C ASP A 177 -14.14 -19.80 -1.63
N GLU A 178 -13.55 -20.18 -0.49
CA GLU A 178 -13.84 -19.66 0.85
C GLU A 178 -13.67 -18.14 0.89
N LEU A 179 -12.59 -17.62 0.31
CA LEU A 179 -12.32 -16.18 0.29
C LEU A 179 -13.27 -15.45 -0.65
N VAL A 180 -13.57 -16.03 -1.81
CA VAL A 180 -14.53 -15.47 -2.76
C VAL A 180 -15.93 -15.42 -2.12
N ALA A 181 -16.35 -16.48 -1.45
CA ALA A 181 -17.63 -16.55 -0.76
C ALA A 181 -17.72 -15.52 0.39
N ALA A 182 -16.62 -15.30 1.13
CA ALA A 182 -16.58 -14.33 2.21
C ALA A 182 -16.54 -12.86 1.72
N LEU A 183 -15.75 -12.59 0.67
CA LEU A 183 -15.50 -11.23 0.18
C LEU A 183 -16.50 -10.77 -0.88
N GLY A 184 -17.11 -11.68 -1.63
CA GLY A 184 -18.08 -11.39 -2.70
C GLY A 184 -19.23 -10.51 -2.23
N PRO A 185 -19.94 -10.87 -1.14
CA PRO A 185 -21.02 -10.05 -0.58
C PRO A 185 -20.54 -8.68 -0.10
N LEU A 186 -19.34 -8.60 0.49
CA LEU A 186 -18.74 -7.34 0.93
C LEU A 186 -18.47 -6.43 -0.26
N PHE A 187 -17.86 -6.95 -1.32
CA PHE A 187 -17.58 -6.19 -2.53
C PHE A 187 -18.85 -5.77 -3.24
N GLN A 188 -19.88 -6.63 -3.29
CA GLN A 188 -21.19 -6.28 -3.82
C GLN A 188 -21.81 -5.11 -3.04
N HIS A 189 -21.76 -5.17 -1.70
CA HIS A 189 -22.26 -4.08 -0.85
C HIS A 189 -21.50 -2.76 -1.11
N LEU A 190 -20.17 -2.81 -1.23
CA LEU A 190 -19.37 -1.62 -1.52
C LEU A 190 -19.64 -1.05 -2.93
N LEU A 191 -19.92 -1.90 -3.91
CA LEU A 191 -20.19 -1.50 -5.29
C LEU A 191 -21.60 -0.95 -5.49
N THR A 192 -22.62 -1.66 -5.00
CA THR A 192 -24.03 -1.38 -5.33
C THR A 192 -24.94 -1.23 -4.11
N GLY A 193 -24.48 -1.64 -2.92
CA GLY A 193 -25.27 -1.56 -1.69
C GLY A 193 -25.38 -0.14 -1.15
N ASP A 194 -26.34 0.09 -0.26
CA ASP A 194 -26.45 1.36 0.48
C ASP A 194 -25.31 1.49 1.49
N LEU A 195 -24.40 2.44 1.30
CA LEU A 195 -23.31 2.72 2.26
C LEU A 195 -23.80 3.50 3.50
N GLY A 196 -25.09 3.77 3.59
CA GLY A 196 -25.69 4.71 4.53
C GLY A 196 -25.41 6.15 4.13
N THR A 197 -26.29 7.04 4.60
CA THR A 197 -26.02 8.48 4.63
C THR A 197 -25.44 8.78 6.02
N PRO A 198 -24.32 9.52 6.16
CA PRO A 198 -23.95 10.03 7.47
C PRO A 198 -25.14 10.87 7.95
N ALA A 199 -25.75 10.47 9.08
CA ALA A 199 -26.75 11.31 9.74
C ALA A 199 -26.15 12.71 9.84
N GLN A 200 -26.82 13.70 9.25
CA GLN A 200 -26.33 15.08 9.26
C GLN A 200 -25.93 15.43 10.69
N ALA A 201 -24.73 15.99 10.87
CA ALA A 201 -24.15 16.32 12.16
C ALA A 201 -24.91 17.44 12.93
N GLY A 202 -26.20 17.65 12.63
CA GLY A 202 -27.08 18.64 13.23
C GLY A 202 -28.06 18.10 14.26
N ASP A 203 -28.26 16.78 14.39
CA ASP A 203 -29.36 16.23 15.22
C ASP A 203 -28.89 15.37 16.41
N ARG A 204 -27.61 15.48 16.79
CA ARG A 204 -27.20 15.01 18.13
C ARG A 204 -27.56 16.10 19.13
N PRO A 205 -28.47 15.89 20.08
CA PRO A 205 -28.65 16.83 21.18
C PRO A 205 -27.29 17.01 21.85
N ARG A 206 -26.82 18.27 21.91
CA ARG A 206 -25.61 18.63 22.64
C ARG A 206 -25.80 18.16 24.09
N ALA A 207 -25.25 17.00 24.43
CA ALA A 207 -25.06 16.63 25.82
C ALA A 207 -24.17 17.72 26.41
N GLY A 208 -24.79 18.61 27.21
CA GLY A 208 -24.07 19.66 27.91
C GLY A 208 -22.98 19.02 28.74
N TYR A 209 -21.73 19.37 28.44
CA TYR A 209 -20.65 19.19 29.40
C TYR A 209 -21.01 20.08 30.60
N GLY A 210 -21.54 19.46 31.65
CA GLY A 210 -21.63 20.11 32.95
C GLY A 210 -20.23 20.52 33.39
N GLU A 211 -20.09 21.77 33.82
CA GLU A 211 -18.91 22.27 34.51
C GLU A 211 -18.48 21.28 35.61
N PRO A 212 -17.19 20.92 35.71
CA PRO A 212 -16.71 20.26 36.90
C PRO A 212 -16.72 21.27 38.06
N ALA A 213 -17.54 20.97 39.08
CA ALA A 213 -17.56 21.71 40.33
C ALA A 213 -16.15 21.80 40.93
N SER A 214 -15.64 23.01 41.08
CA SER A 214 -14.43 23.34 41.83
C SER A 214 -14.60 22.87 43.27
N THR A 215 -13.95 21.78 43.65
CA THR A 215 -13.88 21.35 45.05
C THR A 215 -12.72 22.07 45.72
N ASP A 216 -13.08 23.05 46.53
CA ASP A 216 -12.23 23.79 47.45
C ASP A 216 -11.70 22.84 48.55
N LEU A 217 -10.39 22.59 48.56
CA LEU A 217 -9.71 21.80 49.60
C LEU A 217 -9.00 22.75 50.57
N GLY A 218 -9.80 23.35 51.46
CA GLY A 218 -9.36 24.01 52.68
C GLY A 218 -9.01 22.99 53.78
N ALA A 219 -7.82 23.17 54.36
CA ALA A 219 -7.20 22.29 55.35
C ALA A 219 -7.90 22.20 56.72
N LYS A 220 -7.80 21.03 57.37
CA LYS A 220 -7.53 20.91 58.82
C LYS A 220 -7.06 19.51 59.22
N ALA A 221 -5.83 19.41 59.72
CA ALA A 221 -5.29 18.30 60.51
C ALA A 221 -5.83 18.37 61.97
N PRO A 222 -5.77 17.29 62.80
CA PRO A 222 -4.55 16.70 63.39
C PRO A 222 -4.62 15.15 63.50
N GLY A 223 -3.66 14.32 63.93
CA GLY A 223 -2.30 14.43 64.45
C GLY A 223 -1.81 13.06 64.97
N ARG A 224 -0.56 12.69 64.61
CA ARG A 224 0.45 11.84 65.30
C ARG A 224 0.15 10.41 65.81
N ARG A 225 0.95 9.46 65.25
CA ARG A 225 1.88 8.44 65.86
C ARG A 225 1.82 7.15 65.01
N GLY A 226 2.88 6.44 64.64
CA GLY A 226 4.34 6.47 64.83
C GLY A 226 4.94 5.17 64.23
N ALA A 227 6.25 5.16 63.98
CA ALA A 227 7.13 4.01 63.63
C ALA A 227 6.93 3.36 62.23
N SER A 228 7.85 3.57 61.27
CA SER A 228 9.19 2.97 61.14
C SER A 228 9.15 1.47 60.80
N THR A 229 9.61 1.07 59.60
CA THR A 229 10.65 0.05 59.35
C THR A 229 11.03 0.05 57.85
N ALA A 230 12.28 -0.32 57.58
CA ALA A 230 13.13 0.07 56.48
C ALA A 230 13.03 -0.70 55.14
N LEU A 231 13.51 0.00 54.12
CA LEU A 231 14.23 -0.41 52.92
C LEU A 231 14.98 -1.75 52.96
N ALA A 232 14.93 -2.51 51.85
CA ALA A 232 16.13 -3.03 51.19
C ALA A 232 15.82 -3.51 49.75
N THR A 233 16.48 -2.91 48.77
CA THR A 233 16.78 -3.48 47.44
C THR A 233 18.26 -3.90 47.46
N PRO A 234 18.67 -4.95 46.73
CA PRO A 234 19.60 -4.66 45.64
C PRO A 234 19.42 -5.49 44.36
N ALA A 235 19.88 -4.89 43.27
CA ALA A 235 19.92 -5.38 41.89
C ALA A 235 21.16 -6.24 41.59
N ALA A 236 21.11 -7.04 40.51
CA ALA A 236 22.28 -7.52 39.73
C ALA A 236 21.81 -8.11 38.36
N PRO A 237 22.70 -8.45 37.39
CA PRO A 237 23.01 -7.59 36.23
C PRO A 237 22.93 -8.29 34.84
N ASN A 238 23.11 -7.49 33.77
CA ASN A 238 23.08 -7.85 32.33
C ASN A 238 24.50 -8.14 31.75
N PRO A 239 24.70 -8.45 30.44
CA PRO A 239 25.34 -9.69 29.97
C PRO A 239 26.75 -9.46 29.37
N ARG A 240 27.46 -10.55 29.02
CA ARG A 240 28.75 -10.49 28.30
C ARG A 240 28.76 -11.42 27.08
N THR A 241 29.31 -10.91 25.99
CA THR A 241 30.04 -11.57 24.88
C THR A 241 31.16 -10.59 24.46
N PRO A 242 32.12 -10.91 23.56
CA PRO A 242 32.57 -12.18 22.94
C PRO A 242 34.11 -12.37 23.00
N THR A 243 34.65 -13.51 22.51
CA THR A 243 36.00 -13.56 21.89
C THR A 243 36.15 -14.68 20.85
N ALA A 244 36.92 -14.35 19.81
CA ALA A 244 37.30 -15.17 18.66
C ALA A 244 38.55 -16.04 18.92
N GLY A 245 38.79 -17.02 18.04
CA GLY A 245 40.07 -17.73 17.91
C GLY A 245 40.19 -18.47 16.58
N HIS A 246 41.11 -18.00 15.71
CA HIS A 246 41.73 -18.72 14.59
C HIS A 246 42.89 -19.58 15.14
N PRO A 247 43.46 -20.58 14.43
CA PRO A 247 43.95 -20.51 13.04
C PRO A 247 43.24 -21.44 12.05
#